data_AF-A0A5J4S6P5-F1
#
_entry.id   AF-A0A5J4S6P5-F1
#
_cell.length_a   1.000
_cell.length_b   1.000
_cell.length_c   1.000
_cell.angle_alpha   90.00
_cell.angle_beta   90.00
_cell.angle_gamma   90.00
#
_symmetry.space_group_name_H-M   'P 1'
#
loop_
_entity.id
_entity.type
_entity.pdbx_description
1 polymer ?
#
loop_
_entity_poly.entity_id
_entity_poly.type
_entity_poly.pdbx_seq_one_letter_code
_entity_poly.pdbx_strand_id
1 'polypeptide(L)'
;MQGYFGTGNYATRRANRGKDKKIAVDNSKLTPYLRYQGLVKGKISADNHCIPSDKMPSEFNQFKKLVGQNMESIRAGSSRSVSLVSKLAAQLWNEILLQAARQFDPQGARIQEYRNDHPDTQGQLDDLTITKCIFNTKRKGQRLYAAAHQLIENIQGNIRQSLIDRGFQ
;
A
#
# COMPACT_ATOMS: atom_id res chain seq x y z
N MET A 1 9.00 -32.41 8.05
CA MET A 1 9.97 -32.09 6.98
C MET A 1 9.91 -30.61 6.68
N GLN A 2 10.93 -29.83 7.07
CA GLN A 2 11.07 -28.42 6.67
C GLN A 2 11.54 -28.39 5.21
N GLY A 3 10.67 -27.94 4.30
CA GLY A 3 11.00 -27.79 2.88
C GLY A 3 11.75 -26.48 2.63
N TYR A 4 12.65 -26.45 1.65
CA TYR A 4 13.39 -25.25 1.24
C TYR A 4 13.15 -24.95 -0.24
N PHE A 5 12.99 -23.67 -0.59
CA PHE A 5 12.86 -23.21 -1.98
C PHE A 5 14.05 -22.33 -2.36
N GLY A 6 14.57 -22.53 -3.57
CA GLY A 6 15.69 -21.75 -4.11
C GLY A 6 15.23 -20.60 -5.01
N THR A 7 16.00 -19.51 -5.02
CA THR A 7 15.80 -18.34 -5.90
C THR A 7 16.52 -18.51 -7.25
N GLY A 8 16.01 -17.87 -8.33
CA GLY A 8 16.62 -17.86 -9.68
C GLY A 8 15.97 -18.80 -10.73
N ASN A 9 16.39 -18.67 -12.01
CA ASN A 9 15.93 -19.55 -13.09
C ASN A 9 16.43 -21.01 -12.89
N TYR A 10 15.96 -21.98 -13.68
CA TYR A 10 16.31 -23.40 -13.45
C TYR A 10 17.82 -23.65 -13.50
N ALA A 11 18.54 -23.02 -14.44
CA ALA A 11 19.99 -23.10 -14.53
C ALA A 11 20.69 -22.48 -13.30
N THR A 12 20.24 -21.31 -12.84
CA THR A 12 20.75 -20.65 -11.63
C THR A 12 20.52 -21.49 -10.37
N ARG A 13 19.37 -22.18 -10.27
CA ARG A 13 19.03 -23.08 -9.16
C ARG A 13 19.89 -24.36 -9.17
N ARG A 14 20.20 -24.89 -10.36
CA ARG A 14 21.07 -26.06 -10.52
C ARG A 14 22.52 -25.76 -10.16
N ALA A 15 23.03 -24.59 -10.52
CA ALA A 15 24.40 -24.17 -10.25
C ALA A 15 24.64 -23.77 -8.77
N ASN A 16 23.61 -23.27 -8.07
CA ASN A 16 23.73 -22.73 -6.71
C ASN A 16 22.98 -23.57 -5.65
N ARG A 17 23.29 -24.87 -5.55
CA ARG A 17 22.68 -25.80 -4.55
C ARG A 17 23.02 -25.49 -3.07
N GLY A 18 23.69 -24.37 -2.78
CA GLY A 18 24.12 -23.95 -1.44
C GLY A 18 22.97 -23.56 -0.50
N LYS A 19 23.24 -23.64 0.82
CA LYS A 19 22.31 -23.28 1.91
C LYS A 19 21.90 -21.80 1.85
N ASP A 20 22.76 -20.95 1.30
CA ASP A 20 22.68 -19.49 1.39
C ASP A 20 21.63 -18.84 0.49
N LYS A 21 21.04 -19.61 -0.44
CA LYS A 21 19.93 -19.15 -1.32
C LYS A 21 18.60 -19.82 -1.01
N LYS A 22 18.52 -20.54 0.11
CA LYS A 22 17.31 -21.21 0.57
C LYS A 22 16.52 -20.25 1.45
N ILE A 23 15.26 -20.02 1.11
CA ILE A 23 14.35 -19.31 1.99
C ILE A 23 14.04 -20.25 3.15
N ALA A 24 14.46 -19.91 4.37
CA ALA A 24 14.14 -20.65 5.58
C ALA A 24 12.62 -20.60 5.83
N VAL A 25 12.03 -21.71 6.29
CA VAL A 25 10.59 -21.80 6.58
C VAL A 25 10.43 -21.76 8.09
N ASP A 26 10.57 -20.56 8.63
CA ASP A 26 10.53 -20.32 10.07
C ASP A 26 9.26 -19.52 10.39
N ASN A 27 8.48 -19.98 11.39
CA ASN A 27 7.30 -19.38 12.05
C ASN A 27 6.30 -18.56 11.19
N SER A 28 6.31 -18.76 9.87
CA SER A 28 5.44 -18.05 8.94
C SER A 28 4.14 -18.83 8.76
N LYS A 29 3.00 -18.13 8.86
CA LYS A 29 1.69 -18.67 8.46
C LYS A 29 1.58 -18.91 6.94
N LEU A 30 2.54 -18.42 6.14
CA LEU A 30 2.55 -18.64 4.69
C LEU A 30 3.17 -19.99 4.35
N THR A 31 2.54 -20.71 3.42
CA THR A 31 3.15 -21.91 2.86
C THR A 31 4.47 -21.56 2.14
N PRO A 32 5.42 -22.49 2.06
CA PRO A 32 6.70 -22.23 1.39
C PRO A 32 6.58 -21.68 -0.03
N TYR A 33 5.57 -22.13 -0.78
CA TYR A 33 5.27 -21.62 -2.13
C TYR A 33 4.79 -20.16 -2.12
N LEU A 34 3.92 -19.80 -1.18
CA LEU A 34 3.43 -18.43 -1.02
C LEU A 34 4.56 -17.47 -0.65
N ARG A 35 5.49 -17.90 0.21
CA ARG A 35 6.69 -17.12 0.56
C ARG A 35 7.60 -16.92 -0.65
N TYR A 36 7.89 -17.97 -1.41
CA TYR A 36 8.65 -17.85 -2.65
C TYR A 36 8.01 -16.88 -3.64
N GLN A 37 6.70 -17.00 -3.89
CA GLN A 37 5.99 -16.07 -4.77
C GLN A 37 6.00 -14.63 -4.25
N GLY A 38 5.81 -14.43 -2.94
CA GLY A 38 5.84 -13.12 -2.31
C GLY A 38 7.19 -12.46 -2.47
N LEU A 39 8.27 -13.19 -2.17
CA LEU A 39 9.64 -12.71 -2.28
C LEU A 39 10.01 -12.36 -3.72
N VAL A 40 9.73 -13.24 -4.68
CA VAL A 40 10.01 -13.00 -6.12
C VAL A 40 9.23 -11.79 -6.65
N LYS A 41 8.04 -11.52 -6.11
CA LYS A 41 7.21 -10.36 -6.48
C LYS A 41 7.54 -9.11 -5.65
N GLY A 42 8.54 -9.16 -4.75
CA GLY A 42 8.93 -8.04 -3.89
C GLY A 42 7.87 -7.61 -2.88
N LYS A 43 6.95 -8.50 -2.50
CA LYS A 43 5.85 -8.22 -1.57
C LYS A 43 6.19 -8.49 -0.11
N ILE A 44 7.22 -9.29 0.11
CA ILE A 44 7.75 -9.61 1.43
C ILE A 44 9.27 -9.60 1.39
N SER A 45 9.91 -9.36 2.53
CA SER A 45 11.35 -9.52 2.71
C SER A 45 11.76 -10.98 2.81
N ALA A 46 13.07 -11.25 2.84
CA ALA A 46 13.60 -12.58 3.13
C ALA A 46 13.10 -13.12 4.47
N ASP A 47 12.89 -12.24 5.45
CA ASP A 47 12.38 -12.53 6.80
C ASP A 47 10.84 -12.63 6.86
N ASN A 48 10.16 -12.68 5.70
CA ASN A 48 8.71 -12.76 5.61
C ASN A 48 7.95 -11.50 6.10
N HIS A 49 8.63 -10.38 6.26
CA HIS A 49 7.99 -9.10 6.57
C HIS A 49 7.30 -8.52 5.35
N CYS A 50 6.10 -7.96 5.48
CA CYS A 50 5.46 -7.29 4.37
C CYS A 50 6.28 -6.09 3.89
N ILE A 51 6.35 -5.94 2.57
CA ILE A 51 6.84 -4.74 1.90
C ILE A 51 5.60 -4.04 1.30
N PRO A 52 5.17 -2.89 1.85
CA PRO A 52 4.02 -2.15 1.34
C PRO A 52 4.33 -1.68 -0.09
N SER A 53 3.32 -1.70 -0.96
CA SER A 53 3.52 -1.16 -2.31
C SER A 53 3.62 0.37 -2.28
N ASP A 54 4.68 0.87 -2.88
CA ASP A 54 4.92 2.29 -3.17
C ASP A 54 4.27 2.75 -4.49
N LYS A 55 3.74 1.80 -5.28
CA LYS A 55 3.15 2.08 -6.59
C LYS A 55 1.88 2.90 -6.42
N MET A 56 1.93 4.12 -6.92
CA MET A 56 0.73 4.95 -7.07
C MET A 56 -0.11 4.43 -8.25
N PRO A 57 -1.41 4.14 -8.04
CA PRO A 57 -2.28 3.69 -9.11
C PRO A 57 -2.60 4.83 -10.08
N SER A 58 -3.11 4.49 -11.27
CA SER A 58 -3.54 5.47 -12.29
C SER A 58 -4.52 6.51 -11.74
N GLU A 59 -5.39 6.09 -10.83
CA GLU A 59 -6.41 6.85 -10.14
C GLU A 59 -5.80 7.99 -9.32
N PHE A 60 -4.58 7.81 -8.79
CA PHE A 60 -3.86 8.87 -8.10
C PHE A 60 -3.53 10.05 -9.03
N ASN A 61 -3.18 9.79 -10.30
CA ASN A 61 -2.87 10.87 -11.24
C ASN A 61 -4.10 11.72 -11.58
N GLN A 62 -5.28 11.09 -11.67
CA GLN A 62 -6.54 11.81 -11.84
C GLN A 62 -6.87 12.62 -10.60
N PHE A 63 -6.72 12.03 -9.42
CA PHE A 63 -6.93 12.70 -8.14
C PHE A 63 -5.98 13.90 -7.96
N LYS A 64 -4.71 13.76 -8.33
CA LYS A 64 -3.72 14.84 -8.29
C LYS A 64 -4.13 16.03 -9.15
N LYS A 65 -4.71 15.79 -10.34
CA LYS A 65 -5.25 16.86 -11.20
C LYS A 65 -6.41 17.57 -10.52
N LEU A 66 -7.33 16.83 -9.91
CA LEU A 66 -8.47 17.37 -9.17
C LEU A 66 -8.02 18.25 -7.99
N VAL A 67 -7.01 17.82 -7.22
CA VAL A 67 -6.41 18.62 -6.15
C VAL A 67 -5.81 19.91 -6.72
N GLY A 68 -5.06 19.83 -7.83
CA GLY A 68 -4.50 21.01 -8.49
C GLY A 68 -5.55 22.01 -8.95
N GLN A 69 -6.68 21.55 -9.50
CA GLN A 69 -7.81 22.40 -9.89
C GLN A 69 -8.44 23.11 -8.69
N ASN A 70 -8.64 22.38 -7.58
CA ASN A 70 -9.18 22.97 -6.36
C ASN A 70 -8.21 23.98 -5.74
N MET A 71 -6.91 23.70 -5.75
CA MET A 71 -5.90 24.66 -5.32
C MET A 71 -5.94 25.94 -6.17
N GLU A 72 -6.01 25.81 -7.50
CA GLU A 72 -6.10 26.96 -8.42
C GLU A 72 -7.36 27.80 -8.15
N SER A 73 -8.47 27.16 -7.78
CA SER A 73 -9.72 27.84 -7.42
C SER A 73 -9.68 28.60 -6.09
N ILE A 74 -8.82 28.18 -5.16
CA ILE A 74 -8.60 28.87 -3.88
C ILE A 74 -7.61 30.02 -4.09
N ARG A 75 -6.50 29.74 -4.77
CA ARG A 75 -5.44 30.70 -5.07
C ARG A 75 -4.91 30.52 -6.48
N ALA A 76 -5.12 31.53 -7.31
CA ALA A 76 -4.61 31.56 -8.67
C ALA A 76 -3.08 31.41 -8.71
N GLY A 77 -2.60 30.60 -9.66
CA GLY A 77 -1.19 30.28 -9.86
C GLY A 77 -0.63 29.18 -8.94
N SER A 78 -1.41 28.65 -7.99
CA SER A 78 -0.94 27.65 -7.04
C SER A 78 -0.73 26.26 -7.67
N SER A 79 -1.48 25.93 -8.73
CA SER A 79 -1.33 24.66 -9.44
C SER A 79 0.01 24.55 -10.19
N ARG A 80 0.72 25.67 -10.37
CA ARG A 80 2.05 25.71 -11.01
C ARG A 80 3.14 25.06 -10.15
N SER A 81 2.93 24.94 -8.84
CA SER A 81 3.85 24.23 -7.93
C SER A 81 3.54 22.73 -7.91
N VAL A 82 4.13 22.00 -8.87
CA VAL A 82 3.93 20.54 -9.01
C VAL A 82 4.30 19.78 -7.73
N SER A 83 5.33 20.23 -7.00
CA SER A 83 5.76 19.62 -5.75
C SER A 83 4.71 19.79 -4.64
N LEU A 84 4.12 20.97 -4.50
CA LEU A 84 3.09 21.24 -3.51
C LEU A 84 1.81 20.46 -3.83
N VAL A 85 1.35 20.48 -5.08
CA VAL A 85 0.18 19.72 -5.54
C VAL A 85 0.39 18.23 -5.28
N SER A 86 1.56 17.69 -5.62
CA SER A 86 1.87 16.27 -5.41
C SER A 86 1.91 15.90 -3.92
N LYS A 87 2.46 16.77 -3.07
CA LYS A 87 2.52 16.55 -1.62
C LYS A 87 1.11 16.52 -1.01
N LEU A 88 0.28 17.51 -1.30
CA LEU A 88 -1.09 17.59 -0.77
C LEU A 88 -1.96 16.46 -1.32
N ALA A 89 -1.83 16.15 -2.61
CA ALA A 89 -2.53 15.01 -3.20
C ALA A 89 -2.12 13.69 -2.55
N ALA A 90 -0.83 13.46 -2.27
CA ALA A 90 -0.38 12.24 -1.61
C ALA A 90 -0.93 12.10 -0.18
N GLN A 91 -0.99 13.21 0.58
CA GLN A 91 -1.55 13.22 1.93
C GLN A 91 -3.05 12.87 1.91
N LEU A 92 -3.83 13.59 1.10
CA LEU A 92 -5.27 13.34 0.97
C LEU A 92 -5.55 11.92 0.44
N TRP A 93 -4.76 11.46 -0.53
CA TRP A 93 -4.90 10.11 -1.07
C TRP A 93 -4.68 9.02 -0.02
N ASN A 94 -3.66 9.17 0.82
CA ASN A 94 -3.39 8.21 1.89
C ASN A 94 -4.55 8.14 2.90
N GLU A 95 -5.18 9.27 3.22
CA GLU A 95 -6.36 9.30 4.09
C GLU A 95 -7.58 8.64 3.44
N ILE A 96 -7.81 8.90 2.15
CA ILE A 96 -8.88 8.24 1.37
C ILE A 96 -8.65 6.73 1.33
N LEU A 97 -7.40 6.26 1.15
CA LEU A 97 -7.10 4.84 1.21
C LEU A 97 -7.43 4.22 2.56
N LEU A 98 -7.15 4.93 3.66
CA LEU A 98 -7.48 4.46 5.00
C LEU A 98 -9.00 4.42 5.23
N GLN A 99 -9.73 5.44 4.75
CA GLN A 99 -11.19 5.44 4.78
C GLN A 99 -11.79 4.30 3.93
N ALA A 100 -11.27 4.09 2.72
CA ALA A 100 -11.68 3.00 1.85
C ALA A 100 -11.42 1.64 2.52
N ALA A 101 -10.28 1.48 3.19
CA ALA A 101 -9.98 0.26 3.94
C ALA A 101 -10.98 0.02 5.08
N ARG A 102 -11.35 1.08 5.81
CA ARG A 102 -12.39 1.03 6.86
C ARG A 102 -13.78 0.68 6.32
N GLN A 103 -14.11 0.98 5.06
CA GLN A 103 -15.37 0.49 4.47
C GLN A 103 -15.41 -1.05 4.37
N PHE A 104 -14.25 -1.69 4.15
CA PHE A 104 -14.15 -3.14 4.10
C PHE A 104 -13.96 -3.79 5.47
N ASP A 105 -13.62 -3.01 6.47
CA ASP A 105 -13.36 -3.44 7.85
C ASP A 105 -13.69 -2.30 8.84
N PRO A 106 -14.98 -2.04 9.10
CA PRO A 106 -15.41 -0.91 9.91
C PRO A 106 -14.94 -0.96 11.35
N GLN A 107 -14.70 -2.17 11.88
CA GLN A 107 -14.23 -2.40 13.24
C GLN A 107 -12.70 -2.44 13.33
N GLY A 108 -11.98 -2.34 12.22
CA GLY A 108 -10.51 -2.45 12.19
C GLY A 108 -9.98 -3.83 12.60
N ALA A 109 -10.84 -4.86 12.55
CA ALA A 109 -10.52 -6.20 13.00
C ALA A 109 -9.35 -6.80 12.21
N ARG A 110 -9.26 -6.55 10.90
CA ARG A 110 -8.18 -7.05 10.04
C ARG A 110 -6.84 -6.39 10.31
N ILE A 111 -6.84 -5.10 10.68
CA ILE A 111 -5.60 -4.42 11.09
C ILE A 111 -5.14 -5.00 12.43
N GLN A 112 -6.05 -5.21 13.38
CA GLN A 112 -5.69 -5.82 14.65
C GLN A 112 -5.27 -7.30 14.51
N GLU A 113 -5.94 -8.08 13.67
CA GLU A 113 -5.53 -9.44 13.29
C GLU A 113 -4.12 -9.43 12.71
N TYR A 114 -3.81 -8.49 11.81
CA TYR A 114 -2.45 -8.34 11.28
C TYR A 114 -1.43 -8.08 12.38
N ARG A 115 -1.73 -7.18 13.33
CA ARG A 115 -0.83 -6.89 14.46
C ARG A 115 -0.64 -8.11 15.37
N ASN A 116 -1.72 -8.82 15.70
CA ASN A 116 -1.67 -10.02 16.54
C ASN A 116 -0.88 -11.16 15.87
N ASP A 117 -0.96 -11.24 14.54
CA ASP A 117 -0.24 -12.23 13.74
C ASP A 117 1.24 -11.92 13.57
N HIS A 118 1.67 -10.68 13.86
CA HIS A 118 3.03 -10.22 13.74
C HIS A 118 3.50 -9.52 15.03
N PRO A 119 3.91 -10.28 16.07
CA PRO A 119 4.38 -9.71 17.34
C PRO A 119 5.74 -8.99 17.25
N ASP A 120 6.34 -8.96 16.06
CA ASP A 120 7.60 -8.29 15.76
C ASP A 120 7.40 -6.81 15.35
N THR A 121 8.39 -6.23 14.67
CA THR A 121 8.32 -4.83 14.20
C THR A 121 7.19 -4.59 13.19
N GLN A 122 6.62 -5.63 12.58
CA GLN A 122 5.47 -5.48 11.68
C GLN A 122 4.16 -5.16 12.43
N GLY A 123 3.99 -5.63 13.67
CA GLY A 123 2.83 -5.28 14.49
C GLY A 123 2.82 -3.83 14.96
N GLN A 124 3.97 -3.15 14.86
CA GLN A 124 4.15 -1.75 15.23
C GLN A 124 3.94 -0.78 14.05
N LEU A 125 3.71 -1.29 12.84
CA LEU A 125 3.46 -0.45 11.66
C LEU A 125 2.18 0.39 11.84
N ASP A 126 2.14 1.53 11.16
CA ASP A 126 0.94 2.35 11.11
C ASP A 126 -0.16 1.68 10.27
N ASP A 127 -1.41 2.08 10.53
CA ASP A 127 -2.59 1.48 9.91
C ASP A 127 -2.60 1.60 8.38
N LEU A 128 -2.02 2.66 7.82
CA LEU A 128 -1.93 2.84 6.36
C LEU A 128 -0.93 1.85 5.77
N THR A 129 0.23 1.66 6.41
CA THR A 129 1.21 0.67 5.99
C THR A 129 0.64 -0.75 6.07
N ILE A 130 -0.04 -1.08 7.17
CA ILE A 130 -0.73 -2.37 7.33
C ILE A 130 -1.83 -2.53 6.28
N THR A 131 -2.60 -1.47 5.99
CA THR A 131 -3.59 -1.47 4.91
C THR A 131 -2.95 -1.78 3.56
N LYS A 132 -1.86 -1.10 3.20
CA LYS A 132 -1.14 -1.34 1.95
C LYS A 132 -0.65 -2.78 1.87
N CYS A 133 -0.26 -3.38 2.99
CA CYS A 133 0.10 -4.79 3.09
C CYS A 133 -1.07 -5.74 2.84
N ILE A 134 -2.20 -5.54 3.54
CA ILE A 134 -3.42 -6.36 3.42
C ILE A 134 -3.96 -6.35 1.97
N PHE A 135 -3.91 -5.20 1.31
CA PHE A 135 -4.43 -4.99 -0.03
C PHE A 135 -3.38 -5.12 -1.15
N ASN A 136 -2.14 -5.56 -0.86
CA ASN A 136 -1.03 -5.69 -1.83
C ASN A 136 -1.21 -6.83 -2.87
N THR A 137 -2.43 -7.30 -3.13
CA THR A 137 -2.71 -8.29 -4.18
C THR A 137 -3.51 -7.63 -5.30
N LYS A 138 -3.36 -8.10 -6.54
CA LYS A 138 -4.02 -7.49 -7.72
C LYS A 138 -5.51 -7.26 -7.48
N ARG A 139 -6.22 -8.30 -7.00
CA ARG A 139 -7.68 -8.26 -6.78
C ARG A 139 -8.07 -7.39 -5.59
N LYS A 140 -7.37 -7.51 -4.45
CA LYS A 140 -7.69 -6.72 -3.25
C LYS A 140 -7.35 -5.24 -3.47
N GLY A 141 -6.19 -4.95 -4.07
CA GLY A 141 -5.78 -3.59 -4.43
C GLY A 141 -6.75 -2.92 -5.38
N GLN A 142 -7.19 -3.60 -6.44
CA GLN A 142 -8.23 -3.08 -7.34
C GLN A 142 -9.53 -2.74 -6.61
N ARG A 143 -9.98 -3.60 -5.68
CA ARG A 143 -11.16 -3.32 -4.86
C ARG A 143 -10.96 -2.09 -3.96
N LEU A 144 -9.79 -1.96 -3.34
CA LEU A 144 -9.45 -0.80 -2.51
C LEU A 144 -9.47 0.48 -3.34
N TYR A 145 -8.86 0.48 -4.53
CA TYR A 145 -8.82 1.64 -5.40
C TYR A 145 -10.18 2.01 -5.98
N ALA A 146 -11.05 1.02 -6.27
CA ALA A 146 -12.42 1.29 -6.67
C ALA A 146 -13.23 1.97 -5.56
N ALA A 147 -13.10 1.51 -4.31
CA ALA A 147 -13.72 2.18 -3.16
C ALA A 147 -13.14 3.58 -2.92
N ALA A 148 -11.82 3.75 -3.07
CA ALA A 148 -11.17 5.06 -3.00
C ALA A 148 -11.70 6.01 -4.09
N HIS A 149 -11.94 5.51 -5.30
CA HIS A 149 -12.54 6.28 -6.39
C HIS A 149 -13.96 6.73 -6.05
N GLN A 150 -14.81 5.83 -5.55
CA GLN A 150 -16.15 6.19 -5.10
C GLN A 150 -16.14 7.24 -3.98
N LEU A 151 -15.21 7.12 -3.03
CA LEU A 151 -15.01 8.14 -2.00
C LEU A 151 -14.65 9.49 -2.62
N ILE A 152 -13.71 9.52 -3.58
CA ILE A 152 -13.30 10.73 -4.29
C ILE A 152 -14.49 11.41 -4.98
N GLU A 153 -15.32 10.65 -5.68
CA GLU A 153 -16.53 11.15 -6.33
C GLU A 153 -17.50 11.79 -5.33
N ASN A 154 -17.68 11.16 -4.16
CA ASN A 154 -18.55 11.67 -3.11
C ASN A 154 -17.99 12.92 -2.39
N ILE A 155 -16.67 13.11 -2.39
CA ILE A 155 -16.01 14.22 -1.69
C ILE A 155 -15.52 15.34 -2.62
N GLN A 156 -15.84 15.35 -3.92
CA GLN A 156 -15.28 16.34 -4.86
C GLN A 156 -15.46 17.80 -4.39
N GLY A 157 -16.61 18.13 -3.79
CA GLY A 157 -16.85 19.45 -3.17
C GLY A 157 -16.11 19.69 -1.84
N ASN A 158 -15.78 18.61 -1.12
CA ASN A 158 -15.09 18.65 0.17
C ASN A 158 -13.57 18.72 0.03
N ILE A 159 -12.99 18.44 -1.15
CA ILE A 159 -11.53 18.56 -1.37
C ILE A 159 -11.09 20.01 -1.18
N ARG A 160 -11.86 20.97 -1.71
CA ARG A 160 -11.62 22.40 -1.50
C ARG A 160 -11.59 22.74 -0.01
N GLN A 161 -12.61 22.31 0.74
CA GLN A 161 -12.68 22.56 2.18
C GLN A 161 -11.52 21.87 2.92
N SER A 162 -11.20 20.63 2.57
CA SER A 162 -10.08 19.88 3.14
C SER A 162 -8.73 20.56 2.92
N LEU A 163 -8.56 21.29 1.81
CA LEU A 163 -7.37 22.10 1.57
C LEU A 163 -7.35 23.34 2.47
N ILE A 164 -8.49 24.04 2.60
CA ILE A 164 -8.63 25.23 3.46
C ILE A 164 -8.39 24.86 4.94
N ASP A 165 -8.97 23.76 5.41
CA ASP A 165 -8.82 23.28 6.80
C ASP A 165 -7.35 22.93 7.13
N ARG A 166 -6.55 22.62 6.10
CA ARG A 166 -5.10 22.40 6.21
C ARG A 166 -4.29 23.69 6.09
N GLY A 167 -4.94 24.84 6.10
CA GLY A 167 -4.31 26.16 6.02
C GLY A 167 -3.87 26.54 4.60
N PHE A 168 -4.36 25.87 3.56
CA PHE A 168 -4.11 26.31 2.19
C PHE A 168 -5.00 27.52 1.86
N GLN A 169 -4.35 28.65 1.56
CA GLN A 169 -4.98 29.95 1.26
C GLN A 169 -4.33 30.60 0.03
#